data_AF-A0A937TLZ4-F1
#
_entry.id   AF-A0A937TLZ4-F1
#
_cell.length_a   1.000
_cell.length_b   1.000
_cell.length_c   1.000
_cell.angle_alpha   90.00
_cell.angle_beta   90.00
_cell.angle_gamma   90.00
#
_symmetry.space_group_name_H-M   'P 1'
#
loop_
_entity.id
_entity.type
_entity.pdbx_description
1 polymer ?
#
loop_
_entity_poly.entity_id
_entity_poly.type
_entity_poly.pdbx_seq_one_letter_code
_entity_poly.pdbx_strand_id
1 'polypeptide(L)'
;MSATPLIASGATYSYDFTTGAEQAYGGIFSQKEIAPGVWGMKAGNGIVDSQINNSDKNESWYVDEGSTGYFDGDFNMDSQVNANDKNTSWAPNSGEGSKIPE
;
A
#
# COMPACT_ATOMS: atom_id res chain seq x y z
N MET A 1 -8.44 7.71 -2.33
CA MET A 1 -9.66 8.55 -2.31
C MET A 1 -9.26 9.94 -1.82
N SER A 2 -9.80 11.03 -2.37
CA SER A 2 -9.50 12.39 -1.88
C SER A 2 -10.02 12.57 -0.45
N ALA A 3 -9.30 13.32 0.39
CA ALA A 3 -9.73 13.58 1.76
C ALA A 3 -10.97 14.46 1.84
N THR A 4 -11.23 15.24 0.78
CA THR A 4 -12.39 16.13 0.67
C THR A 4 -13.19 15.85 -0.60
N PRO A 5 -14.51 16.13 -0.61
CA PRO A 5 -15.33 16.04 -1.80
C PRO A 5 -14.83 16.98 -2.91
N LEU A 6 -14.84 16.49 -4.15
CA LEU A 6 -14.41 17.28 -5.30
C LEU A 6 -15.61 17.83 -6.07
N ILE A 7 -15.44 19.01 -6.65
CA ILE A 7 -16.41 19.62 -7.55
C ILE A 7 -15.94 19.37 -8.98
N ALA A 8 -16.81 18.80 -9.82
CA ALA A 8 -16.49 18.55 -11.21
C ALA A 8 -16.45 19.86 -12.02
N SER A 9 -15.49 19.97 -12.93
CA SER A 9 -15.47 20.98 -13.99
C SER A 9 -15.82 20.32 -15.31
N GLY A 10 -17.02 20.58 -15.83
CA GLY A 10 -17.48 20.01 -17.10
C GLY A 10 -17.40 18.48 -17.19
N ALA A 11 -17.65 17.78 -16.07
CA ALA A 11 -17.50 16.32 -15.86
C ALA A 11 -16.09 15.78 -15.56
N THR A 12 -15.08 16.64 -15.40
CA THR A 12 -13.73 16.23 -14.96
C THR A 12 -13.51 16.55 -13.48
N TYR A 13 -12.96 15.59 -12.74
CA TYR A 13 -12.42 15.83 -11.39
C TYR A 13 -10.90 15.95 -11.47
N SER A 14 -10.34 17.04 -10.95
CA SER A 14 -8.90 17.23 -10.84
C SER A 14 -8.52 17.28 -9.38
N TYR A 15 -7.48 16.54 -9.01
CA TYR A 15 -6.99 16.50 -7.65
C TYR A 15 -5.51 16.13 -7.60
N ASP A 16 -4.77 16.80 -6.75
CA ASP A 16 -3.34 16.61 -6.58
C ASP A 16 -3.05 15.92 -5.24
N PHE A 17 -2.63 14.65 -5.30
CA PHE A 17 -2.28 13.86 -4.12
C PHE A 17 -0.87 14.13 -3.59
N THR A 18 -0.06 14.95 -4.26
CA THR A 18 1.38 15.07 -3.98
C THR A 18 1.73 16.09 -2.90
N THR A 19 0.79 16.98 -2.54
CA THR A 19 1.06 18.12 -1.65
C THR A 19 1.02 17.78 -0.16
N GLY A 20 0.67 16.55 0.22
CA GLY A 20 0.75 16.08 1.60
C GLY A 20 -0.13 14.86 1.92
N ALA A 21 0.08 14.28 3.09
CA ALA A 21 -0.68 13.13 3.57
C ALA A 21 -2.19 13.39 3.60
N GLU A 22 -2.58 14.61 3.97
CA GLU A 22 -3.97 15.07 4.08
C GLU A 22 -4.72 15.15 2.76
N GLN A 23 -4.07 14.87 1.62
CA GLN A 23 -4.76 14.76 0.35
C GLN A 23 -5.52 13.43 0.23
N ALA A 24 -5.07 12.37 0.89
CA ALA A 24 -5.79 11.11 0.89
C ALA A 24 -6.75 10.98 2.07
N TYR A 25 -7.92 10.41 1.83
CA TYR A 25 -8.85 10.03 2.89
C TYR A 25 -8.17 9.08 3.89
N GLY A 26 -8.16 9.45 5.17
CA GLY A 26 -7.42 8.73 6.22
C GLY A 26 -5.98 9.23 6.42
N GLY A 27 -5.52 10.23 5.67
CA GLY A 27 -4.26 10.93 5.90
C GLY A 27 -3.05 10.00 5.84
N ILE A 28 -2.11 10.20 6.77
CA ILE A 28 -0.87 9.40 6.90
C ILE A 28 -1.12 7.90 7.16
N PHE A 29 -2.34 7.54 7.57
CA PHE A 29 -2.68 6.13 7.77
C PHE A 29 -3.10 5.43 6.46
N SER A 30 -3.40 6.19 5.40
CA SER A 30 -3.86 5.66 4.10
C SER A 30 -2.75 5.57 3.04
N GLN A 31 -1.73 6.41 3.15
CA GLN A 31 -0.61 6.49 2.21
C GLN A 31 0.68 6.87 2.93
N LYS A 32 1.83 6.63 2.29
CA LYS A 32 3.15 6.95 2.81
C LYS A 32 3.94 7.77 1.80
N GLU A 33 4.67 8.78 2.27
CA GLU A 33 5.65 9.48 1.44
C GLU A 33 6.88 8.59 1.23
N ILE A 34 7.20 8.27 -0.03
CA ILE A 34 8.32 7.37 -0.41
C ILE A 34 9.51 8.15 -0.99
N ALA A 35 9.26 9.37 -1.45
CA ALA A 35 10.24 10.40 -1.77
C ALA A 35 9.54 11.76 -1.64
N PRO A 36 10.26 12.90 -1.53
CA PRO A 36 9.63 14.22 -1.40
C PRO A 36 8.57 14.47 -2.50
N GLY A 37 7.31 14.64 -2.11
CA GLY A 37 6.19 14.83 -3.03
C GLY A 37 5.73 13.57 -3.78
N VAL A 38 6.27 12.40 -3.45
CA VAL A 38 5.88 11.11 -4.03
C VAL A 38 5.22 10.26 -2.95
N TRP A 39 3.94 9.95 -3.15
CA TRP A 39 3.12 9.22 -2.20
C TRP A 39 2.71 7.87 -2.79
N GLY A 40 2.81 6.82 -1.98
CA GLY A 40 2.50 5.45 -2.37
C GLY A 40 1.58 4.76 -1.37
N MET A 41 1.00 3.65 -1.83
CA MET A 41 0.26 2.73 -0.96
C MET A 41 1.22 1.97 -0.04
N LYS A 42 0.74 1.59 1.14
CA LYS A 42 1.51 0.74 2.07
C LYS A 42 1.61 -0.67 1.47
N ALA A 43 2.83 -1.19 1.38
CA ALA A 43 3.12 -2.53 0.88
C ALA A 43 2.87 -3.61 1.95
N GLY A 44 2.68 -4.86 1.50
CA GLY A 44 2.55 -6.03 2.39
C GLY A 44 1.17 -6.65 2.49
N ASN A 45 0.19 -6.22 1.68
CA ASN A 45 -1.12 -6.87 1.57
C ASN A 45 -1.11 -7.84 0.38
N GLY A 46 -0.59 -9.05 0.58
CA GLY A 46 -0.45 -10.07 -0.47
C GLY A 46 -1.76 -10.80 -0.77
N ILE A 47 -2.65 -10.92 0.22
CA ILE A 47 -3.92 -11.64 0.04
C ILE A 47 -5.10 -10.73 -0.34
N VAL A 48 -4.85 -9.41 -0.42
CA VAL A 48 -5.77 -8.38 -0.90
C VAL A 48 -7.07 -8.30 -0.07
N ASP A 49 -6.96 -8.42 1.26
CA ASP A 49 -8.09 -8.43 2.20
C ASP A 49 -8.34 -7.09 2.92
N SER A 50 -7.75 -5.99 2.39
CA SER A 50 -7.75 -4.66 3.01
C SER A 50 -7.03 -4.54 4.36
N GLN A 51 -6.32 -5.56 4.83
CA GLN A 51 -5.46 -5.53 6.01
C GLN A 51 -4.03 -5.91 5.65
N ILE A 52 -3.07 -5.50 6.47
CA ILE A 52 -1.68 -5.97 6.42
C ILE A 52 -1.43 -6.66 7.75
N ASN A 53 -1.48 -7.98 7.78
CA ASN A 53 -1.40 -8.75 9.02
C ASN A 53 -0.61 -10.05 8.84
N ASN A 54 -0.70 -10.96 9.81
CA ASN A 54 0.06 -12.21 9.77
C ASN A 54 -0.38 -13.17 8.66
N SER A 55 -1.60 -13.07 8.13
CA SER A 55 -2.07 -13.86 7.00
C SER A 55 -1.29 -13.51 5.74
N ASP A 56 -1.00 -12.24 5.45
CA ASP A 56 -0.12 -11.88 4.33
C ASP A 56 1.25 -12.54 4.41
N LYS A 57 1.83 -12.56 5.62
CA LYS A 57 3.13 -13.19 5.83
C LYS A 57 3.06 -14.71 5.70
N ASN A 58 2.06 -15.34 6.29
CA ASN A 58 2.00 -16.80 6.42
C ASN A 58 1.39 -17.49 5.19
N GLU A 59 0.45 -16.84 4.53
CA GLU A 59 -0.35 -17.40 3.44
C GLU A 59 0.12 -16.94 2.06
N SER A 60 0.91 -15.85 1.99
CA SER A 60 1.49 -15.34 0.76
C SER A 60 3.04 -15.34 0.82
N TRP A 61 3.67 -14.47 1.62
CA TRP A 61 5.14 -14.37 1.64
C TRP A 61 5.86 -15.69 1.95
N TYR A 62 5.41 -16.44 2.95
CA TYR A 62 6.03 -17.71 3.33
C TYR A 62 5.83 -18.82 2.29
N VAL A 63 4.74 -18.77 1.53
CA VAL A 63 4.47 -19.73 0.46
C VAL A 63 5.40 -19.49 -0.73
N ASP A 64 5.68 -18.21 -1.01
CA ASP A 64 6.47 -17.81 -2.17
C ASP A 64 7.98 -17.65 -1.87
N GLU A 65 8.40 -17.71 -0.60
CA GLU A 65 9.78 -17.43 -0.16
C GLU A 65 10.83 -18.19 -1.00
N GLY A 66 11.78 -17.43 -1.58
CA GLY A 66 12.84 -17.95 -2.43
C GLY A 66 12.47 -18.01 -3.92
N SER A 67 11.23 -17.72 -4.29
CA SER A 67 10.80 -17.69 -5.70
C SER A 67 11.26 -16.42 -6.42
N THR A 68 11.53 -16.55 -7.71
CA THR A 68 11.88 -15.42 -8.61
C THR A 68 10.74 -15.21 -9.60
N GLY A 69 10.22 -13.98 -9.66
CA GLY A 69 9.04 -13.56 -10.40
C GLY A 69 8.17 -12.63 -9.56
N TYR A 70 7.11 -12.10 -10.17
CA TYR A 70 6.11 -11.32 -9.47
C TYR A 70 5.07 -12.27 -8.87
N PHE A 71 5.16 -12.47 -7.56
CA PHE A 71 4.24 -13.28 -6.78
C PHE A 71 3.55 -12.42 -5.72
N ASP A 72 2.50 -12.94 -5.09
CA ASP A 72 1.78 -12.20 -4.05
C ASP A 72 2.72 -11.86 -2.87
N GLY A 73 3.71 -12.71 -2.60
CA GLY A 73 4.74 -12.47 -1.58
C GLY A 73 5.82 -11.44 -1.95
N ASP A 74 5.89 -10.96 -3.19
CA ASP A 74 6.84 -9.94 -3.67
C ASP A 74 6.35 -8.53 -3.28
N PHE A 75 6.43 -8.22 -1.99
CA PHE A 75 5.88 -6.97 -1.44
C PHE A 75 6.66 -5.72 -1.86
N ASN A 76 7.93 -5.84 -2.25
CA ASN A 76 8.71 -4.71 -2.74
C ASN A 76 8.70 -4.59 -4.29
N MET A 77 8.07 -5.53 -4.98
CA MET A 77 7.93 -5.60 -6.45
C MET A 77 9.29 -5.63 -7.17
N ASP A 78 10.29 -6.29 -6.57
CA ASP A 78 11.64 -6.41 -7.13
C ASP A 78 11.88 -7.73 -7.89
N SER A 79 10.82 -8.54 -8.08
CA SER A 79 10.82 -9.86 -8.71
C SER A 79 11.52 -10.98 -7.93
N GLN A 80 11.82 -10.76 -6.65
CA GLN A 80 12.42 -11.79 -5.79
C GLN A 80 11.76 -11.82 -4.42
N VAL A 81 11.00 -12.88 -4.13
CA VAL A 81 10.44 -13.06 -2.78
C VAL A 81 11.52 -13.47 -1.81
N ASN A 82 11.85 -12.60 -0.87
CA ASN A 82 12.92 -12.82 0.11
C ASN A 82 12.71 -12.05 1.42
N ALA A 83 13.71 -12.12 2.31
CA ALA A 83 13.64 -11.48 3.62
C ALA A 83 13.43 -9.95 3.57
N ASN A 84 13.78 -9.27 2.48
CA ASN A 84 13.54 -7.84 2.29
C ASN A 84 12.04 -7.54 2.24
N ASP A 85 11.23 -8.31 1.50
CA ASP A 85 9.76 -8.13 1.47
C ASP A 85 9.18 -8.14 2.88
N LYS A 86 9.56 -9.13 3.68
CA LYS A 86 9.10 -9.23 5.06
C LYS A 86 9.64 -8.09 5.93
N ASN A 87 10.94 -7.81 5.88
CA ASN A 87 11.59 -6.95 6.86
C ASN A 87 11.46 -5.45 6.53
N THR A 88 11.45 -5.08 5.26
CA THR A 88 11.42 -3.68 4.80
C THR A 88 10.06 -3.23 4.30
N SER A 89 9.20 -4.16 3.85
CA SER A 89 7.87 -3.83 3.32
C SER A 89 6.75 -4.23 4.28
N TRP A 90 6.64 -5.50 4.67
CA TRP A 90 5.56 -5.98 5.54
C TRP A 90 5.69 -5.51 6.99
N ALA A 91 6.85 -5.72 7.63
CA ALA A 91 7.02 -5.45 9.06
C ALA A 91 6.73 -3.99 9.46
N PRO A 92 7.15 -2.95 8.70
CA PRO A 92 6.82 -1.57 9.02
C PRO A 92 5.34 -1.21 8.84
N ASN A 93 4.58 -2.01 8.07
CA ASN A 93 3.18 -1.74 7.75
C ASN A 93 2.22 -2.73 8.42
N SER A 94 2.72 -3.72 9.16
CA SER A 94 1.89 -4.71 9.84
C SER A 94 0.97 -4.07 10.89
N GLY A 95 -0.30 -4.46 10.87
CA GLY A 95 -1.38 -3.89 11.67
C GLY A 95 -2.10 -2.71 11.00
N GLU A 96 -1.66 -2.29 9.81
CA GLU A 96 -2.36 -1.28 9.02
C GLU A 96 -3.50 -1.90 8.21
N GLY A 97 -4.52 -1.10 7.94
CA GLY A 97 -5.68 -1.51 7.15
C GLY A 97 -6.27 -0.34 6.39
N SER A 98 -7.06 -0.66 5.37
CA SER A 98 -7.72 0.31 4.50
C SER A 98 -8.47 1.36 5.32
N LYS A 99 -8.37 2.61 4.87
CA LYS A 99 -9.16 3.73 5.41
C LYS A 99 -10.38 4.03 4.57
N ILE A 100 -10.55 3.36 3.43
CA ILE A 100 -11.72 3.54 2.59
C ILE A 100 -12.90 2.80 3.26
N PRO A 101 -14.04 3.48 3.50
CA PRO A 101 -15.25 2.82 4.03
C PRO A 101 -15.76 1.73 3.09
N GLU A 102 -16.32 0.65 3.65
CA GLU A 102 -17.01 -0.43 2.93
C GLU A 102 -18.43 -0.04 2.49
#